data_AF-A0A6N2BEN2-F1
#
_entry.id   AF-A0A6N2BEN2-F1
#
_cell.length_a   1.000
_cell.length_b   1.000
_cell.length_c   1.000
_cell.angle_alpha   90.00
_cell.angle_beta   90.00
_cell.angle_gamma   90.00
#
_symmetry.space_group_name_H-M   'P 1'
#
loop_
_entity.id
_entity.type
_entity.pdbx_description
1 polymer ?
#
loop_
_entity_poly.entity_id
_entity_poly.type
_entity_poly.pdbx_seq_one_letter_code
_entity_poly.pdbx_strand_id
1 'polypeptide(L)'
;MEAGKKIFLISLSLAMIFGLVNSLEFTEKDIASEENLWDLYQKWRSHHTVSRDLTEKQKRFNVFKANVMHIHNVNKMDRPYKLKLNKFADMTNHEFRNFYSSKIKHFRMLHGPRPTTGFMHDKADNLPASVDWRKKGAVTGVKDQGKCGSCWAFSTIVGVEGINKIKTDKLVSLSEQELVDCEKDNEGCNGGLMENAYEFIKKNGGITTERIYPYKASDSRCDSLKRNSPVVNIDGHEMVPEKDEDALMKAVANQPISVAIDASGSDLQFYSEGVFNGNCGTELDHGVAVVGYGSTHDGTKYWIVKNSWGTEWGEQGYFRMQRGIDAEEGLCGITMEASYPVKLSPDNPKPAPSKDEL
;
A
#
# COMPACT_ATOMS: atom_id res chain seq x y z
N MET A 1 48.61 8.95 -44.59
CA MET A 1 48.55 9.79 -43.37
C MET A 1 47.08 10.08 -43.10
N GLU A 2 46.47 9.20 -42.31
CA GLU A 2 45.03 9.18 -42.00
C GLU A 2 44.63 10.35 -41.10
N ALA A 3 43.60 11.09 -41.49
CA ALA A 3 42.98 12.13 -40.70
C ALA A 3 41.92 11.51 -39.78
N GLY A 4 42.22 11.42 -38.49
CA GLY A 4 41.30 10.92 -37.47
C GLY A 4 40.10 11.85 -37.26
N LYS A 5 38.90 11.40 -37.62
CA LYS A 5 37.63 12.02 -37.23
C LYS A 5 37.36 11.74 -35.75
N LYS A 6 37.46 12.77 -34.91
CA LYS A 6 36.95 12.73 -33.53
C LYS A 6 35.43 12.82 -33.55
N ILE A 7 34.76 11.71 -33.22
CA ILE A 7 33.32 11.66 -32.98
C ILE A 7 33.08 12.21 -31.58
N PHE A 8 32.48 13.40 -31.48
CA PHE A 8 31.95 13.91 -30.21
C PHE A 8 30.64 13.16 -29.92
N LEU A 9 30.68 12.26 -28.94
CA LEU A 9 29.48 11.69 -28.34
C LEU A 9 28.80 12.77 -27.50
N ILE A 10 27.76 13.38 -28.05
CA ILE A 10 26.84 14.21 -27.28
C ILE A 10 26.02 13.26 -26.41
N SER A 11 26.36 13.21 -25.12
CA SER A 11 25.54 12.59 -24.08
C SER A 11 24.21 13.34 -24.03
N LEU A 12 23.16 12.81 -24.69
CA LEU A 12 21.79 13.19 -24.39
C LEU A 12 21.48 12.69 -22.97
N SER A 13 21.65 13.57 -21.99
CA SER A 13 21.09 13.35 -20.66
C SER A 13 19.57 13.36 -20.81
N LEU A 14 18.95 12.17 -20.84
CA LEU A 14 17.53 12.04 -20.58
C LEU A 14 17.30 12.52 -19.14
N ALA A 15 16.94 13.79 -18.99
CA ALA A 15 16.28 14.25 -17.79
C ALA A 15 14.96 13.47 -17.71
N MET A 16 14.94 12.39 -16.92
CA MET A 16 13.67 11.84 -16.46
C MET A 16 13.00 12.96 -15.66
N ILE A 17 12.02 13.62 -16.28
CA ILE A 17 11.07 14.48 -15.60
C ILE A 17 10.22 13.53 -14.75
N PHE A 18 10.74 13.17 -13.57
CA PHE A 18 9.86 12.76 -12.49
C PHE A 18 9.04 14.00 -12.19
N GLY A 19 7.77 13.98 -12.60
CA GLY A 19 6.81 14.98 -12.15
C GLY A 19 6.80 14.92 -10.63
N LEU A 20 7.43 15.89 -9.98
CA LEU A 20 7.17 16.20 -8.59
C LEU A 20 5.68 16.52 -8.55
N VAL A 21 4.87 15.59 -8.06
CA VAL A 21 3.50 15.90 -7.67
C VAL A 21 3.63 16.84 -6.48
N ASN A 22 3.74 18.14 -6.78
CA ASN A 22 3.83 19.18 -5.77
C ASN A 22 2.52 19.17 -4.99
N SER A 23 2.58 18.98 -3.68
CA SER A 23 1.42 19.09 -2.81
C SER A 23 0.78 20.47 -2.99
N LEU A 24 -0.55 20.51 -3.09
CA LEU A 24 -1.28 21.77 -3.10
C LEU A 24 -1.31 22.36 -1.69
N GLU A 25 -0.40 23.29 -1.42
CA GLU A 25 -0.41 24.07 -0.20
C GLU A 25 -1.50 25.17 -0.23
N PHE A 26 -1.98 25.53 0.95
CA PHE A 26 -2.93 26.61 1.17
C PHE A 26 -2.54 27.40 2.44
N THR A 27 -3.03 28.62 2.53
CA THR A 27 -2.74 29.58 3.59
C THR A 27 -4.01 30.02 4.32
N GLU A 28 -3.85 30.74 5.44
CA GLU A 28 -4.97 31.38 6.15
C GLU A 28 -5.79 32.30 5.24
N LYS A 29 -5.15 32.92 4.23
CA LYS A 29 -5.85 33.77 3.26
C LYS A 29 -6.80 32.95 2.39
N ASP A 30 -6.40 31.76 1.97
CA ASP A 30 -7.20 30.89 1.09
C ASP A 30 -8.46 30.37 1.80
N ILE A 31 -8.49 30.42 3.13
CA ILE A 31 -9.63 29.97 3.94
C ILE A 31 -10.38 31.11 4.65
N ALA A 32 -10.01 32.37 4.38
CA ALA A 32 -10.53 33.54 5.09
C ALA A 32 -11.97 33.92 4.72
N SER A 33 -12.46 33.48 3.56
CA SER A 33 -13.82 33.75 3.07
C SER A 33 -14.34 32.59 2.22
N GLU A 34 -15.65 32.54 1.99
CA GLU A 34 -16.25 31.51 1.14
C GLU A 34 -15.80 31.62 -0.33
N GLU A 35 -15.59 32.85 -0.82
CA GLU A 35 -15.03 33.11 -2.15
C GLU A 35 -13.61 32.54 -2.29
N ASN A 36 -12.74 32.79 -1.30
CA ASN A 36 -11.37 32.27 -1.30
C ASN A 36 -11.36 30.73 -1.23
N LEU A 37 -12.24 30.14 -0.40
CA LEU A 37 -12.39 28.69 -0.31
C LEU A 37 -12.86 28.09 -1.63
N TRP A 38 -13.76 28.77 -2.34
CA TRP A 38 -14.24 28.33 -3.64
C TRP A 38 -13.12 28.34 -4.68
N ASP A 39 -12.29 29.39 -4.70
CA ASP A 39 -11.13 29.47 -5.58
C ASP A 39 -10.11 28.37 -5.27
N LEU A 40 -9.84 28.12 -3.97
CA LEU A 40 -9.00 27.02 -3.53
C LEU A 40 -9.57 25.66 -3.98
N TYR A 41 -10.88 25.45 -3.86
CA TYR A 41 -11.54 24.23 -4.32
C TYR A 41 -11.40 24.04 -5.83
N GLN A 42 -11.57 25.10 -6.61
CA GLN A 42 -11.42 25.05 -8.07
C GLN A 42 -9.97 24.76 -8.48
N LYS A 43 -9.00 25.37 -7.80
CA LYS A 43 -7.57 25.06 -7.96
C LYS A 43 -7.26 23.61 -7.61
N TRP A 44 -7.79 23.11 -6.50
CA TRP A 44 -7.63 21.72 -6.05
C TRP A 44 -8.19 20.71 -7.05
N ARG A 45 -9.41 20.94 -7.57
CA ARG A 45 -10.02 20.07 -8.59
C ARG A 45 -9.18 20.00 -9.85
N SER A 46 -8.64 21.14 -10.28
CA SER A 46 -7.77 21.19 -11.46
C SER A 46 -6.46 20.46 -11.21
N HIS A 47 -5.88 20.59 -10.01
CA HIS A 47 -4.61 19.96 -9.65
C HIS A 47 -4.72 18.42 -9.60
N HIS A 48 -5.76 17.88 -8.96
CA HIS A 48 -5.98 16.43 -8.83
C HIS A 48 -6.83 15.83 -9.94
N THR A 49 -7.14 16.59 -10.99
CA THR A 49 -7.98 16.15 -12.14
C THR A 49 -9.34 15.59 -11.70
N VAL A 50 -9.95 16.18 -10.67
CA VAL A 50 -11.22 15.71 -10.10
C VAL A 50 -12.42 16.26 -10.87
N SER A 51 -12.99 15.41 -11.72
CA SER A 51 -14.24 15.69 -12.42
C SER A 51 -15.46 15.35 -11.54
N ARG A 52 -16.44 16.25 -11.52
CA ARG A 52 -17.69 16.12 -10.78
C ARG A 52 -18.83 16.68 -11.61
N ASP A 53 -20.00 16.07 -11.46
CA ASP A 53 -21.24 16.58 -12.04
C ASP A 53 -21.56 17.98 -11.47
N LEU A 54 -22.11 18.86 -12.31
CA LEU A 54 -22.49 20.22 -11.90
C LEU A 54 -23.51 20.22 -10.76
N THR A 55 -24.39 19.22 -10.72
CA THR A 55 -25.43 19.05 -9.67
C THR A 55 -24.85 18.65 -8.31
N GLU A 56 -23.68 18.01 -8.29
CA GLU A 56 -22.99 17.65 -7.05
C GLU A 56 -22.02 18.72 -6.56
N LYS A 57 -21.62 19.65 -7.42
CA LYS A 57 -20.50 20.57 -7.19
C LYS A 57 -20.62 21.32 -5.86
N GLN A 58 -21.82 21.81 -5.51
CA GLN A 58 -22.05 22.53 -4.26
C GLN A 58 -21.96 21.62 -3.02
N LYS A 59 -22.48 20.38 -3.11
CA LYS A 59 -22.38 19.39 -2.02
C LYS A 59 -20.91 19.01 -1.78
N ARG A 60 -20.17 18.75 -2.86
CA ARG A 60 -18.73 18.43 -2.84
C ARG A 60 -17.91 19.59 -2.29
N PHE A 61 -18.27 20.83 -2.63
CA PHE A 61 -17.64 22.01 -2.05
C PHE A 61 -17.87 22.12 -0.54
N ASN A 62 -19.07 21.80 -0.03
CA ASN A 62 -19.31 21.79 1.42
C ASN A 62 -18.44 20.75 2.14
N VAL A 63 -18.26 19.57 1.55
CA VAL A 63 -17.35 18.54 2.07
C VAL A 63 -15.90 19.03 2.05
N PHE A 64 -15.47 19.63 0.93
CA PHE A 64 -14.15 20.22 0.80
C PHE A 64 -13.86 21.28 1.87
N LYS A 65 -14.80 22.20 2.13
CA LYS A 65 -14.67 23.19 3.20
C LYS A 65 -14.44 22.54 4.57
N ALA A 66 -15.24 21.52 4.91
CA ALA A 66 -15.10 20.81 6.18
C ALA A 66 -13.73 20.13 6.31
N ASN A 67 -13.27 19.47 5.25
CA ASN A 67 -11.98 18.78 5.24
C ASN A 67 -10.78 19.74 5.28
N VAL A 68 -10.82 20.86 4.54
CA VAL A 68 -9.79 21.91 4.60
C VAL A 68 -9.67 22.45 6.02
N MET A 69 -10.79 22.74 6.70
CA MET A 69 -10.77 23.22 8.08
C MET A 69 -10.26 22.17 9.06
N HIS A 70 -10.58 20.89 8.85
CA HIS A 70 -10.00 19.80 9.65
C HIS A 70 -8.48 19.73 9.49
N ILE A 71 -7.98 19.71 8.25
CA ILE A 71 -6.53 19.72 7.95
C ILE A 71 -5.85 20.92 8.61
N HIS A 72 -6.44 22.11 8.45
CA HIS A 72 -5.92 23.35 9.02
C HIS A 72 -5.78 23.28 10.55
N ASN A 73 -6.84 22.84 11.22
CA ASN A 73 -6.89 22.77 12.68
C ASN A 73 -5.91 21.72 13.23
N VAL A 74 -5.78 20.56 12.59
CA VAL A 74 -4.80 19.53 12.99
C VAL A 74 -3.37 20.03 12.77
N ASN A 75 -3.09 20.70 11.65
CA ASN A 75 -1.74 21.21 11.36
C ASN A 75 -1.28 22.32 12.31
N LYS A 76 -2.21 23.01 12.99
CA LYS A 76 -1.93 23.97 14.08
C LYS A 76 -1.59 23.30 15.42
N MET A 77 -1.92 22.02 15.59
CA MET A 77 -1.55 21.28 16.79
C MET A 77 -0.08 20.87 16.75
N ASP A 78 0.50 20.69 17.93
CA ASP A 78 1.82 20.09 18.08
C ASP A 78 1.72 18.57 17.93
N ARG A 79 1.79 18.11 16.68
CA ARG A 79 1.72 16.70 16.28
C ARG A 79 2.97 16.32 15.49
N PRO A 80 3.48 15.08 15.63
CA PRO A 80 4.64 14.59 14.87
C PRO A 80 4.35 14.27 13.40
N TYR A 81 3.13 14.57 12.92
CA TYR A 81 2.70 14.40 11.55
C TYR A 81 1.91 15.62 11.06
N LYS A 82 1.81 15.76 9.74
CA LYS A 82 1.02 16.78 9.05
C LYS A 82 0.03 16.17 8.09
N LEU A 83 -1.05 16.91 7.85
CA LEU A 83 -2.09 16.59 6.89
C LEU A 83 -1.97 17.51 5.65
N LYS A 84 -2.45 17.05 4.49
CA LYS A 84 -2.45 17.83 3.24
C LYS A 84 -3.77 17.69 2.47
N LEU A 85 -4.05 18.65 1.60
CA LEU A 85 -5.11 18.54 0.60
C LEU A 85 -4.69 17.57 -0.51
N ASN A 86 -4.91 16.28 -0.28
CA ASN A 86 -4.73 15.23 -1.29
C ASN A 86 -5.99 15.06 -2.16
N LYS A 87 -5.98 14.08 -3.07
CA LYS A 87 -7.09 13.80 -4.00
C LYS A 87 -8.44 13.41 -3.35
N PHE A 88 -8.48 13.21 -2.03
CA PHE A 88 -9.69 12.83 -1.30
C PHE A 88 -10.41 14.02 -0.65
N ALA A 89 -9.94 15.27 -0.85
CA ALA A 89 -10.44 16.43 -0.11
C ALA A 89 -11.93 16.74 -0.31
N ASP A 90 -12.59 16.29 -1.38
CA ASP A 90 -14.05 16.45 -1.57
C ASP A 90 -14.88 15.19 -1.22
N MET A 91 -14.25 14.21 -0.57
CA MET A 91 -14.89 13.01 -0.05
C MET A 91 -15.08 13.10 1.45
N THR A 92 -16.28 12.77 1.91
CA THR A 92 -16.51 12.58 3.35
C THR A 92 -15.72 11.37 3.83
N ASN A 93 -15.37 11.33 5.13
CA ASN A 93 -14.71 10.15 5.69
C ASN A 93 -15.57 8.88 5.56
N HIS A 94 -16.90 9.00 5.63
CA HIS A 94 -17.80 7.88 5.38
C HIS A 94 -17.69 7.33 3.95
N GLU A 95 -17.71 8.22 2.94
CA GLU A 95 -17.50 7.80 1.54
C GLU A 95 -16.10 7.21 1.32
N PHE A 96 -15.08 7.84 1.92
CA PHE A 96 -13.70 7.37 1.84
C PHE A 96 -13.57 5.94 2.35
N ARG A 97 -14.06 5.68 3.57
CA ARG A 97 -14.08 4.34 4.16
C ARG A 97 -14.83 3.34 3.29
N ASN A 98 -16.01 3.68 2.80
CA ASN A 98 -16.79 2.76 1.98
C ASN A 98 -16.10 2.33 0.67
N PHE A 99 -15.19 3.15 0.11
CA PHE A 99 -14.54 2.85 -1.18
C PHE A 99 -13.09 2.37 -1.06
N TYR A 100 -12.36 2.82 -0.04
CA TYR A 100 -10.92 2.62 0.10
C TYR A 100 -10.52 1.68 1.25
N SER A 101 -11.49 1.25 2.05
CA SER A 101 -11.33 0.17 3.03
C SER A 101 -11.84 -1.17 2.48
N SER A 102 -11.49 -2.24 3.18
CA SER A 102 -11.95 -3.61 3.04
C SER A 102 -12.55 -4.07 4.37
N LYS A 103 -13.40 -5.09 4.35
CA LYS A 103 -14.06 -5.57 5.56
C LYS A 103 -13.22 -6.62 6.29
N ILE A 104 -11.93 -6.38 6.53
CA ILE A 104 -10.99 -7.41 7.03
C ILE A 104 -11.50 -8.07 8.31
N LYS A 105 -11.88 -7.30 9.33
CA LYS A 105 -12.43 -7.85 10.58
C LYS A 105 -13.69 -8.70 10.35
N HIS A 106 -14.55 -8.29 9.42
CA HIS A 106 -15.75 -9.07 9.06
C HIS A 106 -15.36 -10.42 8.44
N PHE A 107 -14.43 -10.45 7.49
CA PHE A 107 -13.94 -11.70 6.90
C PHE A 107 -13.25 -12.59 7.93
N ARG A 108 -12.44 -12.02 8.83
CA ARG A 108 -11.84 -12.78 9.93
C ARG A 108 -12.91 -13.41 10.82
N MET A 109 -13.98 -12.68 11.15
CA MET A 109 -15.09 -13.24 11.94
C MET A 109 -15.85 -14.37 11.21
N LEU A 110 -16.00 -14.30 9.89
CA LEU A 110 -16.63 -15.35 9.09
C LEU A 110 -15.76 -16.61 9.00
N HIS A 111 -14.44 -16.46 8.88
CA HIS A 111 -13.50 -17.55 8.69
C HIS A 111 -12.93 -18.13 10.00
N GLY A 112 -13.24 -17.51 11.14
CA GLY A 112 -12.83 -17.96 12.46
C GLY A 112 -11.42 -17.48 12.87
N PRO A 113 -10.82 -18.07 13.92
CA PRO A 113 -9.53 -17.64 14.41
C PRO A 113 -8.43 -17.77 13.34
N ARG A 114 -7.36 -16.99 13.50
CA ARG A 114 -6.19 -17.05 12.60
C ARG A 114 -5.66 -18.49 12.53
N PRO A 115 -5.23 -18.95 11.34
CA PRO A 115 -4.65 -20.28 11.21
C PRO A 115 -3.36 -20.36 12.04
N THR A 116 -3.18 -21.47 12.76
CA THR A 116 -1.92 -21.73 13.46
C THR A 116 -0.88 -22.21 12.47
N THR A 117 0.18 -21.42 12.29
CA THR A 117 1.33 -21.77 11.44
C THR A 117 2.61 -21.81 12.26
N GLY A 118 3.73 -22.19 11.63
CA GLY A 118 5.05 -21.87 12.17
C GLY A 118 5.32 -20.37 12.18
N PHE A 119 6.42 -19.98 12.84
CA PHE A 119 7.01 -18.65 12.75
C PHE A 119 8.52 -18.80 12.53
N MET A 120 8.95 -18.88 11.27
CA MET A 120 10.33 -19.18 10.89
C MET A 120 11.34 -18.13 11.37
N HIS A 121 10.87 -16.92 11.72
CA HIS A 121 11.68 -15.82 12.21
C HIS A 121 11.74 -15.74 13.75
N ASP A 122 11.20 -16.72 14.49
CA ASP A 122 11.18 -16.73 15.96
C ASP A 122 12.58 -16.53 16.58
N LYS A 123 13.58 -17.20 16.00
CA LYS A 123 14.99 -17.16 16.45
C LYS A 123 15.80 -16.00 15.85
N ALA A 124 15.15 -15.04 15.19
CA ALA A 124 15.85 -13.87 14.66
C ALA A 124 16.23 -12.94 15.81
N ASP A 125 17.51 -12.91 16.15
CA ASP A 125 18.10 -12.04 17.16
C ASP A 125 19.04 -11.01 16.52
N ASN A 126 19.47 -10.00 17.30
CA ASN A 126 20.38 -8.94 16.84
C ASN A 126 19.89 -8.22 15.56
N LEU A 127 18.61 -7.84 15.56
CA LEU A 127 17.99 -7.17 14.42
C LEU A 127 18.67 -5.82 14.12
N PRO A 128 18.76 -5.41 12.84
CA PRO A 128 19.24 -4.08 12.49
C PRO A 128 18.42 -2.99 13.18
N ALA A 129 19.03 -1.84 13.51
CA ALA A 129 18.30 -0.72 14.11
C ALA A 129 17.24 -0.11 13.16
N SER A 130 17.46 -0.23 11.85
CA SER A 130 16.53 0.22 10.81
C SER A 130 16.57 -0.70 9.61
N VAL A 131 15.42 -0.91 8.98
CA VAL A 131 15.26 -1.68 7.74
C VAL A 131 14.42 -0.86 6.77
N ASP A 132 14.81 -0.85 5.50
CA ASP A 132 14.05 -0.25 4.41
C ASP A 132 14.22 -1.12 3.15
N TRP A 133 13.22 -1.96 2.87
CA TRP A 133 13.26 -2.88 1.73
C TRP A 133 13.23 -2.17 0.37
N ARG A 134 12.80 -0.90 0.33
CA ARG A 134 12.86 -0.07 -0.89
C ARG A 134 14.32 0.15 -1.29
N LYS A 135 15.18 0.46 -0.31
CA LYS A 135 16.63 0.64 -0.53
C LYS A 135 17.35 -0.66 -0.94
N LYS A 136 16.76 -1.81 -0.61
CA LYS A 136 17.24 -3.14 -1.04
C LYS A 136 16.61 -3.60 -2.37
N GLY A 137 15.82 -2.76 -3.03
CA GLY A 137 15.18 -3.07 -4.31
C GLY A 137 14.10 -4.15 -4.23
N ALA A 138 13.56 -4.44 -3.05
CA ALA A 138 12.55 -5.49 -2.79
C ALA A 138 11.13 -4.93 -2.66
N VAL A 139 10.87 -3.75 -3.22
CA VAL A 139 9.55 -3.11 -3.20
C VAL A 139 9.32 -2.45 -4.56
N THR A 140 8.23 -2.80 -5.23
CA THR A 140 7.79 -2.17 -6.49
C THR A 140 7.28 -0.75 -6.27
N GLY A 141 6.98 -0.02 -7.35
CA GLY A 141 6.31 1.28 -7.26
C GLY A 141 4.97 1.22 -6.51
N VAL A 142 4.52 2.35 -5.96
CA VAL A 142 3.19 2.44 -5.35
C VAL A 142 2.12 2.33 -6.43
N LYS A 143 1.08 1.55 -6.13
CA LYS A 143 -0.09 1.34 -6.98
C LYS A 143 -1.33 2.00 -6.36
N ASP A 144 -2.44 2.00 -7.08
CA ASP A 144 -3.72 2.57 -6.64
C ASP A 144 -4.84 1.52 -6.80
N GLN A 145 -5.46 1.13 -5.69
CA GLN A 145 -6.55 0.15 -5.68
C GLN A 145 -7.85 0.74 -6.24
N GLY A 146 -7.95 2.07 -6.38
CA GLY A 146 -9.18 2.73 -6.78
C GLY A 146 -10.32 2.51 -5.79
N LYS A 147 -11.56 2.52 -6.28
CA LYS A 147 -12.77 2.34 -5.46
C LYS A 147 -13.17 0.86 -5.34
N CYS A 148 -12.23 0.04 -4.92
CA CYS A 148 -12.38 -1.40 -4.77
C CYS A 148 -11.71 -1.81 -3.45
N GLY A 149 -12.41 -2.59 -2.62
CA GLY A 149 -11.93 -3.09 -1.33
C GLY A 149 -10.90 -4.22 -1.45
N SER A 150 -10.02 -4.15 -2.44
CA SER A 150 -9.01 -5.14 -2.82
C SER A 150 -7.66 -4.95 -2.11
N CYS A 151 -7.58 -4.12 -1.08
CA CYS A 151 -6.33 -3.88 -0.34
C CYS A 151 -5.68 -5.16 0.20
N TRP A 152 -6.48 -6.21 0.48
CA TRP A 152 -5.99 -7.55 0.83
C TRP A 152 -5.10 -8.14 -0.27
N ALA A 153 -5.48 -7.98 -1.54
CA ALA A 153 -4.68 -8.42 -2.69
C ALA A 153 -3.42 -7.58 -2.84
N PHE A 154 -3.52 -6.25 -2.73
CA PHE A 154 -2.35 -5.35 -2.81
C PHE A 154 -1.33 -5.64 -1.71
N SER A 155 -1.78 -5.77 -0.46
CA SER A 155 -0.93 -6.14 0.69
C SER A 155 -0.21 -7.47 0.43
N THR A 156 -0.98 -8.50 0.05
CA THR A 156 -0.46 -9.83 -0.31
C THR A 156 0.65 -9.74 -1.35
N ILE A 157 0.38 -9.06 -2.48
CA ILE A 157 1.32 -8.93 -3.60
C ILE A 157 2.62 -8.26 -3.17
N VAL A 158 2.59 -7.21 -2.33
CA VAL A 158 3.84 -6.59 -1.84
C VAL A 158 4.73 -7.60 -1.12
N GLY A 159 4.15 -8.48 -0.29
CA GLY A 159 4.89 -9.57 0.35
C GLY A 159 5.49 -10.55 -0.66
N VAL A 160 4.73 -10.96 -1.68
CA VAL A 160 5.19 -11.93 -2.71
C VAL A 160 6.29 -11.34 -3.59
N GLU A 161 6.13 -10.10 -4.05
CA GLU A 161 7.13 -9.38 -4.83
C GLU A 161 8.44 -9.23 -4.03
N GLY A 162 8.32 -8.87 -2.74
CA GLY A 162 9.45 -8.69 -1.84
C GLY A 162 10.23 -9.97 -1.61
N ILE A 163 9.55 -11.06 -1.20
CA ILE A 163 10.24 -12.33 -0.96
C ILE A 163 10.83 -12.91 -2.25
N ASN A 164 10.18 -12.69 -3.40
CA ASN A 164 10.73 -13.10 -4.69
C ASN A 164 12.03 -12.37 -5.01
N LYS A 165 12.09 -11.05 -4.81
CA LYS A 165 13.35 -10.31 -4.97
C LYS A 165 14.43 -10.84 -4.03
N ILE A 166 14.09 -11.08 -2.75
CA ILE A 166 15.04 -11.55 -1.74
C ILE A 166 15.63 -12.92 -2.11
N LYS A 167 14.82 -13.82 -2.68
CA LYS A 167 15.26 -15.20 -2.99
C LYS A 167 15.90 -15.34 -4.37
N THR A 168 15.49 -14.53 -5.34
CA THR A 168 15.82 -14.73 -6.76
C THR A 168 16.64 -13.59 -7.37
N ASP A 169 16.81 -12.49 -6.64
CA ASP A 169 17.34 -11.21 -7.10
C ASP A 169 16.52 -10.52 -8.20
N LYS A 170 15.31 -11.01 -8.51
CA LYS A 170 14.40 -10.44 -9.53
C LYS A 170 13.21 -9.76 -8.88
N LEU A 171 13.07 -8.44 -9.07
CA LEU A 171 11.86 -7.72 -8.70
C LEU A 171 10.89 -7.78 -9.87
N VAL A 172 9.69 -8.29 -9.62
CA VAL A 172 8.65 -8.48 -10.65
C VAL A 172 7.38 -7.80 -10.15
N SER A 173 6.71 -7.03 -11.01
CA SER A 173 5.39 -6.45 -10.70
C SER A 173 4.31 -7.49 -10.95
N LEU A 174 3.66 -7.97 -9.90
CA LEU A 174 2.68 -9.07 -9.94
C LEU A 174 1.24 -8.53 -9.97
N SER A 175 0.30 -9.36 -10.40
CA SER A 175 -1.09 -8.96 -10.63
C SER A 175 -1.95 -9.08 -9.38
N GLU A 176 -2.44 -7.96 -8.85
CA GLU A 176 -3.51 -7.97 -7.86
C GLU A 176 -4.85 -8.43 -8.48
N GLN A 177 -5.07 -8.17 -9.76
CA GLN A 177 -6.33 -8.52 -10.44
C GLN A 177 -6.53 -10.02 -10.57
N GLU A 178 -5.46 -10.79 -10.74
CA GLU A 178 -5.56 -12.25 -10.73
C GLU A 178 -6.13 -12.75 -9.39
N LEU A 179 -5.71 -12.17 -8.27
CA LEU A 179 -6.28 -12.49 -6.96
C LEU A 179 -7.75 -12.06 -6.88
N VAL A 180 -8.06 -10.82 -7.25
CA VAL A 180 -9.44 -10.30 -7.22
C VAL A 180 -10.41 -11.17 -8.04
N ASP A 181 -9.98 -11.63 -9.22
CA ASP A 181 -10.86 -12.37 -10.13
C ASP A 181 -10.91 -13.87 -9.87
N CYS A 182 -9.81 -14.48 -9.41
CA CYS A 182 -9.62 -15.94 -9.41
C CYS A 182 -9.57 -16.58 -8.02
N GLU A 183 -9.21 -15.83 -6.98
CA GLU A 183 -9.30 -16.28 -5.60
C GLU A 183 -10.79 -16.28 -5.18
N LYS A 184 -11.25 -17.32 -4.49
CA LYS A 184 -12.68 -17.55 -4.19
C LYS A 184 -13.01 -17.70 -2.72
N ASP A 185 -12.00 -17.81 -1.86
CA ASP A 185 -12.16 -17.79 -0.40
C ASP A 185 -12.25 -16.34 0.13
N ASN A 186 -11.93 -15.35 -0.72
CA ASN A 186 -12.24 -13.93 -0.57
C ASN A 186 -13.32 -13.47 -1.57
N GLU A 187 -13.80 -12.24 -1.41
CA GLU A 187 -14.90 -11.67 -2.19
C GLU A 187 -14.47 -10.48 -3.07
N GLY A 188 -13.29 -10.56 -3.70
CA GLY A 188 -12.85 -9.57 -4.68
C GLY A 188 -12.84 -8.14 -4.11
N CYS A 189 -13.61 -7.24 -4.71
CA CYS A 189 -13.76 -5.85 -4.24
C CYS A 189 -14.56 -5.68 -2.95
N ASN A 190 -15.27 -6.70 -2.45
CA ASN A 190 -15.98 -6.62 -1.16
C ASN A 190 -15.07 -6.89 0.04
N GLY A 191 -13.89 -7.45 -0.22
CA GLY A 191 -12.84 -7.65 0.76
C GLY A 191 -12.32 -9.07 0.83
N GLY A 192 -11.39 -9.26 1.77
CA GLY A 192 -10.70 -10.53 1.92
C GLY A 192 -9.58 -10.49 2.95
N LEU A 193 -8.93 -11.63 3.12
CA LEU A 193 -7.80 -11.87 4.00
C LEU A 193 -6.56 -12.24 3.19
N MET A 194 -5.40 -11.78 3.65
CA MET A 194 -4.13 -11.96 2.93
C MET A 194 -3.68 -13.43 2.91
N GLU A 195 -3.94 -14.20 3.97
CA GLU A 195 -3.54 -15.61 4.03
C GLU A 195 -4.28 -16.50 3.04
N ASN A 196 -5.56 -16.22 2.76
CA ASN A 196 -6.32 -16.91 1.72
C ASN A 196 -5.69 -16.67 0.34
N ALA A 197 -5.24 -15.43 0.10
CA ALA A 197 -4.55 -15.08 -1.14
C ALA A 197 -3.21 -15.80 -1.27
N TYR A 198 -2.42 -15.91 -0.20
CA TYR A 198 -1.20 -16.71 -0.22
C TYR A 198 -1.47 -18.19 -0.49
N GLU A 199 -2.48 -18.77 0.15
CA GLU A 199 -2.83 -20.18 -0.06
C GLU A 199 -3.29 -20.43 -1.51
N PHE A 200 -4.01 -19.47 -2.10
CA PHE A 200 -4.33 -19.53 -3.53
C PHE A 200 -3.08 -19.50 -4.41
N ILE A 201 -2.15 -18.56 -4.20
CA ILE A 201 -0.93 -18.46 -5.02
C ILE A 201 -0.16 -19.78 -4.96
N LYS A 202 -0.03 -20.39 -3.78
CA LYS A 202 0.59 -21.71 -3.59
C LYS A 202 -0.15 -22.78 -4.39
N LYS A 203 -1.46 -22.95 -4.17
CA LYS A 203 -2.30 -23.98 -4.83
C LYS A 203 -2.37 -23.80 -6.34
N ASN A 204 -2.31 -22.56 -6.81
CA ASN A 204 -2.35 -22.20 -8.23
C ASN A 204 -1.01 -22.49 -8.96
N GLY A 205 0.05 -22.82 -8.22
CA GLY A 205 1.41 -22.96 -8.78
C GLY A 205 2.10 -21.62 -9.06
N GLY A 206 1.54 -20.52 -8.57
CA GLY A 206 2.09 -19.18 -8.67
C GLY A 206 1.07 -18.12 -9.07
N ILE A 207 1.60 -16.97 -9.46
CA ILE A 207 0.85 -15.79 -9.87
C ILE A 207 1.54 -15.11 -11.05
N THR A 208 0.77 -14.49 -11.94
CA THR A 208 1.26 -13.81 -13.14
C THR A 208 1.64 -12.35 -12.88
N THR A 209 2.15 -11.68 -13.90
CA THR A 209 2.54 -10.27 -13.85
C THR A 209 1.36 -9.32 -14.01
N GLU A 210 1.47 -8.12 -13.44
CA GLU A 210 0.55 -7.00 -13.68
C GLU A 210 0.41 -6.70 -15.19
N ARG A 211 1.46 -6.91 -15.98
CA ARG A 211 1.43 -6.71 -17.43
C ARG A 211 0.53 -7.71 -18.15
N ILE A 212 0.50 -8.97 -17.70
CA ILE A 212 -0.30 -10.04 -18.30
C ILE A 212 -1.76 -9.93 -17.84
N TYR A 213 -1.96 -9.59 -16.57
CA TYR A 213 -3.28 -9.46 -15.96
C TYR A 213 -3.42 -8.08 -15.27
N PRO A 214 -3.68 -7.00 -16.04
CA PRO A 214 -3.72 -5.65 -15.50
C PRO A 214 -4.88 -5.38 -14.56
N TYR A 215 -4.65 -4.52 -13.58
CA TYR A 215 -5.63 -4.08 -12.60
C TYR A 215 -6.75 -3.22 -13.20
N LYS A 216 -7.99 -3.49 -12.77
CA LYS A 216 -9.23 -2.88 -13.28
C LYS A 216 -10.07 -2.21 -12.20
N ALA A 217 -9.67 -2.29 -10.92
CA ALA A 217 -10.43 -1.76 -9.79
C ALA A 217 -11.91 -2.21 -9.75
N SER A 218 -12.17 -3.44 -10.19
CA SER A 218 -13.51 -4.04 -10.24
C SER A 218 -13.41 -5.55 -10.31
N ASP A 219 -14.44 -6.24 -9.85
CA ASP A 219 -14.56 -7.68 -10.02
C ASP A 219 -14.73 -8.03 -11.49
N SER A 220 -14.01 -9.06 -11.94
CA SER A 220 -14.17 -9.64 -13.26
C SER A 220 -14.18 -11.17 -13.17
N ARG A 221 -14.61 -11.82 -14.25
CA ARG A 221 -14.48 -13.27 -14.35
C ARG A 221 -12.99 -13.63 -14.43
N CYS A 222 -12.58 -14.63 -13.66
CA CYS A 222 -11.24 -15.22 -13.76
C CYS A 222 -10.90 -15.62 -15.20
N ASP A 223 -9.88 -14.97 -15.77
CA ASP A 223 -9.33 -15.28 -17.08
C ASP A 223 -8.33 -16.43 -16.95
N SER A 224 -8.78 -17.64 -17.30
CA SER A 224 -7.97 -18.85 -17.17
C SER A 224 -6.72 -18.85 -18.05
N LEU A 225 -6.74 -18.16 -19.20
CA LEU A 225 -5.58 -18.10 -20.09
C LEU A 225 -4.47 -17.27 -19.47
N LYS A 226 -4.82 -16.13 -18.85
CA LYS A 226 -3.86 -15.28 -18.13
C LYS A 226 -3.38 -15.94 -16.84
N ARG A 227 -4.30 -16.51 -16.06
CA ARG A 227 -4.00 -17.25 -14.83
C ARG A 227 -3.02 -18.41 -15.06
N ASN A 228 -3.14 -19.12 -16.18
CA ASN A 228 -2.26 -20.25 -16.53
C ASN A 228 -0.88 -19.81 -17.07
N SER A 229 -0.38 -18.64 -16.65
CA SER A 229 0.96 -18.14 -16.97
C SER A 229 1.69 -17.60 -15.72
N PRO A 230 1.84 -18.42 -14.65
CA PRO A 230 2.47 -17.98 -13.42
C PRO A 230 3.96 -17.67 -13.65
N VAL A 231 4.45 -16.60 -13.03
CA VAL A 231 5.86 -16.17 -13.13
C VAL A 231 6.58 -16.18 -11.79
N VAL A 232 5.85 -16.17 -10.68
CA VAL A 232 6.37 -16.25 -9.32
C VAL A 232 5.51 -17.22 -8.53
N ASN A 233 6.15 -18.10 -7.78
CA ASN A 233 5.50 -19.02 -6.85
C ASN A 233 6.05 -18.86 -5.43
N ILE A 234 5.26 -19.33 -4.47
CA ILE A 234 5.58 -19.41 -3.05
C ILE A 234 5.25 -20.82 -2.55
N ASP A 235 5.93 -21.25 -1.49
CA ASP A 235 5.78 -22.60 -0.91
C ASP A 235 4.71 -22.64 0.18
N GLY A 236 4.31 -21.46 0.68
CA GLY A 236 3.26 -21.30 1.68
C GLY A 236 3.24 -19.90 2.25
N HIS A 237 2.69 -19.80 3.45
CA HIS A 237 2.68 -18.57 4.25
C HIS A 237 2.76 -18.92 5.73
N GLU A 238 3.14 -17.93 6.51
CA GLU A 238 3.11 -18.00 7.96
C GLU A 238 2.45 -16.74 8.52
N MET A 239 1.80 -16.92 9.66
CA MET A 239 1.21 -15.90 10.50
C MET A 239 2.27 -15.38 11.48
N VAL A 240 2.38 -14.06 11.61
CA VAL A 240 3.15 -13.43 12.70
C VAL A 240 2.35 -13.54 13.99
N PRO A 241 2.93 -13.96 15.13
CA PRO A 241 2.25 -13.97 16.43
C PRO A 241 1.40 -12.71 16.68
N GLU A 242 0.15 -12.92 17.09
CA GLU A 242 -0.80 -11.83 17.38
C GLU A 242 -0.31 -10.96 18.54
N LYS A 243 -0.51 -9.65 18.42
CA LYS A 243 -0.25 -8.68 19.50
C LYS A 243 1.20 -8.67 19.99
N ASP A 244 2.12 -9.05 19.11
CA ASP A 244 3.54 -9.12 19.39
C ASP A 244 4.31 -8.24 18.39
N GLU A 245 4.64 -7.02 18.83
CA GLU A 245 5.36 -6.05 18.01
C GLU A 245 6.80 -6.51 17.72
N ASP A 246 7.43 -7.27 18.63
CA ASP A 246 8.77 -7.80 18.46
C ASP A 246 8.79 -8.92 17.41
N ALA A 247 7.78 -9.79 17.41
CA ALA A 247 7.60 -10.80 16.36
C ALA A 247 7.38 -10.14 14.99
N LEU A 248 6.57 -9.07 14.91
CA LEU A 248 6.43 -8.30 13.68
C LEU A 248 7.78 -7.70 13.24
N MET A 249 8.55 -7.15 14.17
CA MET A 249 9.88 -6.58 13.88
C MET A 249 10.86 -7.63 13.35
N LYS A 250 10.88 -8.82 13.95
CA LYS A 250 11.66 -9.99 13.49
C LYS A 250 11.30 -10.38 12.06
N ALA A 251 10.01 -10.43 11.75
CA ALA A 251 9.54 -10.75 10.40
C ALA A 251 9.94 -9.66 9.38
N VAL A 252 9.67 -8.39 9.70
CA VAL A 252 10.01 -7.23 8.84
C VAL A 252 11.51 -7.12 8.59
N ALA A 253 12.35 -7.54 9.54
CA ALA A 253 13.80 -7.55 9.36
C ALA A 253 14.27 -8.51 8.25
N ASN A 254 13.44 -9.51 7.92
CA ASN A 254 13.75 -10.56 6.96
C ASN A 254 13.04 -10.41 5.61
N GLN A 255 11.85 -9.80 5.57
CA GLN A 255 11.10 -9.52 4.33
C GLN A 255 9.96 -8.51 4.55
N PRO A 256 9.35 -7.95 3.48
CA PRO A 256 8.08 -7.22 3.61
C PRO A 256 6.94 -8.10 4.14
N ILE A 257 6.12 -7.54 5.03
CA ILE A 257 5.04 -8.25 5.74
C ILE A 257 3.69 -7.62 5.42
N SER A 258 2.70 -8.45 5.10
CA SER A 258 1.31 -8.00 4.97
C SER A 258 0.70 -7.82 6.35
N VAL A 259 0.05 -6.69 6.58
CA VAL A 259 -0.64 -6.39 7.84
C VAL A 259 -2.01 -5.77 7.55
N ALA A 260 -2.95 -5.93 8.48
CA ALA A 260 -4.16 -5.12 8.50
C ALA A 260 -4.08 -4.00 9.54
N ILE A 261 -4.76 -2.90 9.27
CA ILE A 261 -4.92 -1.77 10.19
C ILE A 261 -6.37 -1.27 10.18
N ASP A 262 -6.74 -0.53 11.22
CA ASP A 262 -7.89 0.39 11.17
C ASP A 262 -7.47 1.69 10.48
N ALA A 263 -7.90 1.85 9.23
CA ALA A 263 -7.61 3.02 8.41
C ALA A 263 -8.78 4.04 8.38
N SER A 264 -9.72 3.92 9.31
CA SER A 264 -10.96 4.70 9.30
C SER A 264 -10.80 6.16 9.74
N GLY A 265 -9.70 6.51 10.42
CA GLY A 265 -9.48 7.83 10.99
C GLY A 265 -9.40 8.95 9.95
N SER A 266 -10.08 10.08 10.21
CA SER A 266 -10.07 11.26 9.33
C SER A 266 -8.66 11.82 9.10
N ASP A 267 -7.79 11.81 10.13
CA ASP A 267 -6.41 12.24 9.99
C ASP A 267 -5.65 11.37 8.97
N LEU A 268 -5.87 10.04 8.99
CA LEU A 268 -5.18 9.14 8.06
C LEU A 268 -5.64 9.35 6.61
N GLN A 269 -6.91 9.67 6.38
CA GLN A 269 -7.43 10.05 5.06
C GLN A 269 -6.61 11.19 4.44
N PHE A 270 -6.13 12.14 5.25
CA PHE A 270 -5.38 13.32 4.80
C PHE A 270 -3.89 13.31 5.13
N TYR A 271 -3.35 12.20 5.64
CA TYR A 271 -1.95 12.10 6.02
C TYR A 271 -1.02 12.56 4.88
N SER A 272 -0.02 13.36 5.24
CA SER A 272 1.00 13.90 4.35
C SER A 272 2.37 13.33 4.66
N GLU A 273 2.85 13.57 5.89
CA GLU A 273 4.22 13.31 6.30
C GLU A 273 4.35 13.25 7.82
N GLY A 274 5.50 12.76 8.28
CA GLY A 274 5.84 12.66 9.70
C GLY A 274 5.53 11.28 10.28
N VAL A 275 5.69 11.10 11.59
CA VAL A 275 5.34 9.83 12.25
C VAL A 275 3.90 9.92 12.72
N PHE A 276 3.01 9.18 12.06
CA PHE A 276 1.59 9.14 12.40
C PHE A 276 1.38 8.51 13.78
N ASN A 277 0.75 9.28 14.66
CA ASN A 277 0.24 8.86 15.97
C ASN A 277 -1.18 9.38 16.23
N GLY A 278 -1.92 9.60 15.15
CA GLY A 278 -3.31 10.04 15.21
C GLY A 278 -4.23 8.96 15.78
N ASN A 279 -5.44 9.36 16.15
CA ASN A 279 -6.42 8.44 16.71
C ASN A 279 -6.94 7.48 15.63
N CYS A 280 -6.96 6.20 15.97
CA CYS A 280 -7.57 5.10 15.23
C CYS A 280 -8.02 4.04 16.25
N GLY A 281 -8.97 3.20 15.87
CA GLY A 281 -9.38 2.05 16.68
C GLY A 281 -8.57 0.81 16.33
N THR A 282 -9.18 -0.35 16.53
CA THR A 282 -8.66 -1.68 16.17
C THR A 282 -9.68 -2.45 15.33
N GLU A 283 -10.63 -1.75 14.71
CA GLU A 283 -11.59 -2.32 13.77
C GLU A 283 -10.93 -2.47 12.40
N LEU A 284 -10.08 -3.50 12.25
CA LEU A 284 -9.24 -3.69 11.06
C LEU A 284 -10.09 -3.66 9.79
N ASP A 285 -9.81 -2.68 8.94
CA ASP A 285 -10.55 -2.42 7.71
C ASP A 285 -9.62 -2.18 6.51
N HIS A 286 -8.30 -2.29 6.63
CA HIS A 286 -7.44 -2.02 5.49
C HIS A 286 -6.15 -2.85 5.50
N GLY A 287 -5.83 -3.44 4.36
CA GLY A 287 -4.64 -4.26 4.14
C GLY A 287 -3.51 -3.38 3.59
N VAL A 288 -2.39 -3.36 4.29
CA VAL A 288 -1.18 -2.61 3.90
C VAL A 288 0.05 -3.51 4.06
N ALA A 289 1.22 -3.04 3.65
CA ALA A 289 2.44 -3.82 3.83
C ALA A 289 3.50 -3.04 4.60
N VAL A 290 4.06 -3.64 5.65
CA VAL A 290 5.22 -3.11 6.35
C VAL A 290 6.46 -3.47 5.56
N VAL A 291 7.14 -2.45 5.04
CA VAL A 291 8.34 -2.59 4.19
C VAL A 291 9.60 -2.13 4.90
N GLY A 292 9.52 -1.85 6.20
CA GLY A 292 10.65 -1.42 6.99
C GLY A 292 10.26 -0.84 8.34
N TYR A 293 11.27 -0.41 9.08
CA TYR A 293 11.14 0.31 10.35
C TYR A 293 12.38 1.18 10.60
N GLY A 294 12.26 2.13 11.51
CA GLY A 294 13.37 2.94 11.96
C GLY A 294 13.04 3.79 13.18
N SER A 295 13.84 4.82 13.38
CA SER A 295 13.61 5.83 14.41
C SER A 295 14.02 7.20 13.88
N THR A 296 13.29 8.23 14.26
CA THR A 296 13.64 9.63 14.00
C THR A 296 14.81 10.06 14.91
N HIS A 297 15.40 11.23 14.63
CA HIS A 297 16.50 11.77 15.42
C HIS A 297 16.14 12.03 16.89
N ASP A 298 14.87 12.31 17.19
CA ASP A 298 14.34 12.48 18.54
C ASP A 298 14.01 11.16 19.26
N GLY A 299 14.24 10.02 18.61
CA GLY A 299 14.02 8.69 19.17
C GLY A 299 12.63 8.10 18.90
N THR A 300 11.72 8.80 18.22
CA THR A 300 10.41 8.25 17.87
C THR A 300 10.55 7.07 16.90
N LYS A 301 10.15 5.87 17.35
CA LYS A 301 10.22 4.65 16.55
C LYS A 301 9.02 4.58 15.60
N TYR A 302 9.23 4.06 14.38
CA TYR A 302 8.17 3.94 13.39
C TYR A 302 8.31 2.70 12.49
N TRP A 303 7.17 2.24 11.99
CA TRP A 303 7.05 1.37 10.82
C TRP A 303 7.07 2.19 9.54
N ILE A 304 7.65 1.66 8.46
CA ILE A 304 7.51 2.19 7.10
C ILE A 304 6.45 1.34 6.41
N VAL A 305 5.30 1.93 6.11
CA VAL A 305 4.16 1.20 5.57
C VAL A 305 3.88 1.65 4.15
N LYS A 306 3.81 0.68 3.22
CA LYS A 306 3.38 0.89 1.83
C LYS A 306 1.87 0.78 1.76
N ASN A 307 1.22 1.82 1.25
CA ASN A 307 -0.22 1.86 1.04
C ASN A 307 -0.56 1.67 -0.46
N SER A 308 -1.85 1.50 -0.75
CA SER A 308 -2.41 1.24 -2.09
C SER A 308 -3.37 2.34 -2.56
N TRP A 309 -3.14 3.59 -2.12
CA TRP A 309 -3.97 4.75 -2.48
C TRP A 309 -3.29 5.70 -3.48
N GLY A 310 -2.28 5.22 -4.21
CA GLY A 310 -1.51 6.00 -5.16
C GLY A 310 -0.48 6.93 -4.50
N THR A 311 0.40 7.51 -5.32
CA THR A 311 1.53 8.33 -4.87
C THR A 311 1.14 9.70 -4.33
N GLU A 312 -0.05 10.21 -4.67
CA GLU A 312 -0.52 11.52 -4.20
C GLU A 312 -0.86 11.53 -2.70
N TRP A 313 -1.13 10.36 -2.11
CA TRP A 313 -1.42 10.21 -0.69
C TRP A 313 -0.13 10.02 0.12
N GLY A 314 -0.05 10.60 1.32
CA GLY A 314 1.09 10.43 2.22
C GLY A 314 2.45 10.82 1.63
N GLU A 315 3.49 10.11 2.07
CA GLU A 315 4.89 10.29 1.68
C GLU A 315 5.14 9.49 0.38
N GLN A 316 4.62 9.98 -0.74
CA GLN A 316 4.67 9.30 -2.05
C GLN A 316 4.02 7.90 -2.00
N GLY A 317 2.88 7.78 -1.33
CA GLY A 317 2.12 6.54 -1.15
C GLY A 317 2.55 5.67 0.03
N TYR A 318 3.52 6.15 0.82
CA TYR A 318 3.92 5.54 2.08
C TYR A 318 3.45 6.37 3.26
N PHE A 319 3.47 5.77 4.44
CA PHE A 319 3.36 6.51 5.68
C PHE A 319 4.23 5.88 6.76
N ARG A 320 4.69 6.71 7.69
CA ARG A 320 5.41 6.24 8.87
C ARG A 320 4.44 6.18 10.02
N MET A 321 4.27 5.00 10.61
CA MET A 321 3.33 4.79 11.71
C MET A 321 4.09 4.53 12.99
N GLN A 322 3.72 5.19 14.09
CA GLN A 322 4.43 5.03 15.36
C GLN A 322 4.44 3.56 15.79
N ARG A 323 5.62 3.10 16.24
CA ARG A 323 5.80 1.78 16.85
C ARG A 323 6.35 1.91 18.27
N GLY A 324 6.31 0.84 19.03
CA GLY A 324 6.81 0.77 20.40
C GLY A 324 5.90 1.52 21.34
N ILE A 325 4.58 1.41 21.12
CA ILE A 325 3.55 1.93 22.02
C ILE A 325 3.12 0.85 23.01
N ASP A 326 2.49 1.25 24.12
CA ASP A 326 2.10 0.33 25.19
C ASP A 326 0.96 -0.63 24.81
N ALA A 327 0.14 -0.28 23.81
CA ALA A 327 -0.96 -1.13 23.36
C ALA A 327 -0.42 -2.34 22.58
N GLU A 328 -0.75 -3.55 23.03
CA GLU A 328 -0.26 -4.81 22.44
C GLU A 328 -0.76 -4.99 20.99
N GLU A 329 -1.95 -4.47 20.67
CA GLU A 329 -2.50 -4.43 19.30
C GLU A 329 -1.67 -3.55 18.35
N GLY A 330 -0.74 -2.74 18.88
CA GLY A 330 -0.02 -1.72 18.13
C GLY A 330 -0.94 -0.59 17.66
N LEU A 331 -0.33 0.48 17.14
CA LEU A 331 -1.11 1.61 16.65
C LEU A 331 -2.01 1.15 15.49
N CYS A 332 -3.30 1.48 15.57
CA CYS A 332 -4.32 1.08 14.61
C CYS A 332 -4.49 -0.44 14.44
N GLY A 333 -4.07 -1.26 15.40
CA GLY A 333 -4.23 -2.71 15.36
C GLY A 333 -3.21 -3.44 14.46
N ILE A 334 -2.10 -2.81 14.08
CA ILE A 334 -1.13 -3.35 13.12
C ILE A 334 -0.54 -4.73 13.47
N THR A 335 -0.52 -5.12 14.74
CA THR A 335 0.02 -6.42 15.19
C THR A 335 -1.06 -7.52 15.28
N MET A 336 -2.32 -7.20 14.98
CA MET A 336 -3.44 -8.13 15.15
C MET A 336 -3.61 -9.10 13.98
N GLU A 337 -3.31 -8.67 12.76
CA GLU A 337 -3.51 -9.48 11.54
C GLU A 337 -2.30 -9.29 10.61
N ALA A 338 -1.27 -10.10 10.83
CA ALA A 338 0.00 -10.00 10.11
C ALA A 338 0.44 -11.36 9.56
N SER A 339 0.78 -11.42 8.27
CA SER A 339 1.18 -12.64 7.59
C SER A 339 2.18 -12.37 6.47
N TYR A 340 2.94 -13.39 6.09
CA TYR A 340 3.93 -13.27 5.04
C TYR A 340 4.05 -14.56 4.21
N PRO A 341 4.41 -14.44 2.92
CA PRO A 341 4.64 -15.62 2.09
C PRO A 341 5.99 -16.24 2.40
N VAL A 342 6.06 -17.56 2.34
CA VAL A 342 7.29 -18.34 2.46
C VAL A 342 7.73 -18.78 1.07
N LYS A 343 8.98 -18.47 0.73
CA LYS A 343 9.66 -18.99 -0.47
C LYS A 343 11.01 -19.58 -0.07
N LEU A 344 11.16 -20.88 -0.25
CA LEU A 344 12.32 -21.68 0.14
C LEU A 344 13.32 -21.77 -1.02
N SER A 345 12.82 -21.96 -2.25
CA SER A 345 13.65 -22.08 -3.45
C SER A 345 13.92 -20.73 -4.14
N PRO A 346 15.12 -20.51 -4.69
CA PRO A 346 15.42 -19.35 -5.55
C PRO A 346 14.81 -19.48 -6.96
N ASP A 347 14.18 -20.60 -7.28
CA ASP A 347 13.60 -20.84 -8.60
C ASP A 347 12.19 -20.28 -8.73
N ASN A 348 11.89 -19.78 -9.92
CA ASN A 348 10.53 -19.41 -10.33
C ASN A 348 10.00 -20.41 -11.37
N PRO A 349 8.67 -20.50 -11.55
CA PRO A 349 8.08 -21.37 -12.56
C PRO A 349 8.71 -21.11 -13.93
N LYS A 350 9.07 -22.17 -14.64
CA LYS A 350 9.51 -22.05 -16.03
C LYS A 350 8.29 -21.70 -16.90
N PRO A 351 8.41 -20.76 -17.85
CA PRO A 351 7.36 -20.53 -18.82
C PRO A 351 7.01 -21.86 -19.51
N ALA A 352 5.72 -22.14 -19.71
CA ALA A 352 5.32 -23.25 -20.55
C ALA A 352 5.97 -23.09 -21.94
N PRO A 353 6.52 -24.16 -22.55
CA PRO A 353 7.07 -24.08 -23.89
C PRO A 353 6.01 -23.54 -24.85
N SER A 354 6.41 -22.59 -25.69
CA SER A 354 5.57 -22.04 -26.76
C SER A 354 5.00 -23.19 -27.60
N LYS A 355 3.70 -23.14 -27.90
CA LYS A 355 3.06 -24.09 -28.83
C LYS A 355 3.56 -23.94 -30.28
N ASP A 356 4.46 -22.99 -30.55
CA ASP A 356 5.06 -22.77 -31.87
C ASP A 356 6.32 -23.62 -32.13
N GLU A 357 6.70 -24.55 -31.22
CA GLU A 357 7.84 -25.46 -31.40
C GLU A 357 7.45 -26.96 -31.49
N LEU A 358 6.25 -27.28 -32.00
CA LEU A 358 5.86 -28.67 -32.32
C LEU A 358 5.48 -28.86 -33.80
#